data_AF-A0A0D9NW04-F1
#
_entry.id   AF-A0A0D9NW04-F1
#
_cell.length_a   1.000
_cell.length_b   1.000
_cell.length_c   1.000
_cell.angle_alpha   90.00
_cell.angle_beta   90.00
_cell.angle_gamma   90.00
#
_symmetry.space_group_name_H-M   'P 1'
#
loop_
_entity.id
_entity.type
_entity.pdbx_description
1 polymer ?
#
loop_
_entity_poly.entity_id
_entity_poly.type
_entity_poly.pdbx_seq_one_letter_code
_entity_poly.pdbx_strand_id
1 'polypeptide(L)' 'MAVLDSSFRVRGVKGLRVVDASVYPRIPGTFTALSTYMVGEKAADVILSQNNKNMALTKEIMLVPTSIDDEDNL' A
#
# COMPACT_ATOMS: atom_id res chain seq x y z
N MET A 1 -13.13 10.49 15.80
CA MET A 1 -11.78 9.93 15.55
C MET A 1 -11.94 8.70 14.66
N ALA A 2 -11.04 8.46 13.70
CA ALA A 2 -11.09 7.27 12.83
C ALA A 2 -10.11 6.19 13.32
N VAL A 3 -10.50 4.91 13.28
CA VAL A 3 -9.66 3.78 13.72
C VAL A 3 -8.58 3.42 12.69
N LEU A 4 -8.88 3.63 11.41
CA LEU A 4 -8.00 3.32 10.28
C LEU A 4 -7.42 4.61 9.66
N ASP A 5 -6.34 4.46 8.91
CA ASP A 5 -5.86 5.48 7.96
C ASP A 5 -6.37 5.20 6.52
N SER A 6 -6.02 6.07 5.57
CA SER A 6 -6.41 5.94 4.16
C SER A 6 -5.78 4.75 3.43
N SER A 7 -4.84 4.05 4.09
CA SER A 7 -4.15 2.85 3.61
C SER A 7 -4.63 1.58 4.31
N PHE A 8 -5.79 1.64 4.96
CA PHE A 8 -6.42 0.54 5.69
C PHE A 8 -5.62 0.05 6.90
N ARG A 9 -4.62 0.81 7.38
CA ARG A 9 -3.79 0.43 8.52
C ARG A 9 -4.49 0.79 9.82
N VAL A 10 -4.41 -0.11 10.80
CA VAL A 10 -4.93 0.16 12.14
C VAL A 10 -3.98 1.14 12.84
N ARG A 11 -4.52 2.28 13.28
CA ARG A 11 -3.71 3.29 13.96
C ARG A 11 -3.19 2.74 15.29
N GLY A 12 -1.90 2.89 15.53
CA GLY A 12 -1.24 2.40 16.74
C GLY A 12 -0.85 0.91 16.72
N VAL A 13 -1.12 0.18 15.62
CA VAL A 13 -0.75 -1.24 15.48
C VAL A 13 0.13 -1.44 14.25
N LYS A 14 1.31 -2.03 14.43
CA LYS A 14 2.24 -2.31 13.33
C LYS A 14 1.83 -3.56 12.57
N GLY A 15 1.85 -3.48 11.24
CA GLY A 15 1.66 -4.66 10.37
C GLY A 15 0.22 -5.14 10.23
N LEU A 16 -0.75 -4.48 10.85
CA LEU A 16 -2.17 -4.86 10.77
C LEU A 16 -2.96 -3.94 9.84
N ARG A 17 -3.74 -4.54 8.95
CA ARG A 17 -4.73 -3.86 8.11
C ARG A 17 -6.09 -4.54 8.25
N VAL A 18 -7.16 -3.77 8.13
CA VAL A 18 -8.55 -4.27 8.16
C VAL A 18 -9.25 -3.84 6.88
N VAL A 19 -9.80 -4.81 6.15
CA VAL A 19 -10.50 -4.61 4.87
C VAL A 19 -11.74 -5.50 4.86
N ASP A 20 -12.84 -4.96 5.36
CA ASP A 20 -14.14 -5.60 5.41
C ASP A 20 -15.24 -4.52 5.49
N ALA A 21 -16.48 -4.89 5.83
CA ALA A 21 -17.56 -3.92 6.00
C ALA A 21 -17.37 -2.94 7.18
N SER A 22 -16.50 -3.25 8.16
CA SER A 22 -16.28 -2.41 9.35
C SER A 22 -15.51 -1.12 9.05
N VAL A 23 -14.86 -1.04 7.88
CA VAL A 23 -14.15 0.18 7.43
C VAL A 23 -15.11 1.34 7.16
N TYR A 24 -16.39 1.05 6.93
CA TYR A 24 -17.39 2.05 6.61
C TYR A 24 -17.91 2.72 7.88
N PRO A 25 -17.84 4.06 7.99
CA PRO A 25 -18.38 4.77 9.17
C PRO A 25 -19.92 4.74 9.22
N ARG A 26 -20.56 4.51 8.07
CA ARG A 26 -22.00 4.35 7.87
C ARG A 26 -22.23 3.41 6.70
N ILE A 27 -23.38 2.74 6.69
CA ILE A 27 -23.78 1.83 5.62
C ILE A 27 -23.77 2.58 4.27
N PRO A 28 -22.92 2.18 3.30
CA PRO A 28 -22.72 2.92 2.05
C PRO A 28 -23.84 2.72 1.01
N GLY A 29 -24.86 1.91 1.32
CA GLY A 29 -26.03 1.65 0.49
C GLY A 29 -26.72 0.34 0.85
N THR A 30 -27.76 -0.03 0.11
CA THR A 30 -28.58 -1.22 0.37
C THR A 30 -27.81 -2.53 0.20
N PHE A 31 -26.90 -2.59 -0.78
CA PHE A 31 -26.15 -3.80 -1.12
C PHE A 31 -24.73 -3.76 -0.52
N THR A 32 -24.63 -4.05 0.78
CA THR A 32 -23.35 -4.02 1.52
C THR A 32 -22.30 -4.97 0.96
N ALA A 33 -22.72 -6.09 0.38
CA ALA A 33 -21.81 -7.03 -0.28
C ALA A 33 -21.03 -6.37 -1.43
N LEU A 34 -21.71 -5.59 -2.29
CA LEU A 34 -21.07 -4.89 -3.40
C LEU A 34 -20.03 -3.89 -2.90
N SER A 35 -20.40 -3.08 -1.90
CA SER A 35 -19.43 -2.16 -1.29
C SER A 35 -18.24 -2.89 -0.67
N THR A 36 -18.46 -4.05 -0.05
CA THR A 36 -17.38 -4.84 0.56
C THR A 36 -16.43 -5.39 -0.50
N TYR A 37 -16.95 -5.88 -1.63
CA TYR A 37 -16.12 -6.29 -2.76
C TYR A 37 -15.32 -5.12 -3.33
N MET A 38 -15.95 -3.97 -3.55
CA MET A 38 -15.27 -2.78 -4.11
C MET A 38 -14.13 -2.27 -3.21
N VAL A 39 -14.31 -2.27 -1.88
CA VAL A 39 -13.21 -1.86 -0.98
C VAL A 39 -12.10 -2.91 -0.93
N GLY A 40 -12.45 -4.20 -1.07
CA GLY A 40 -11.47 -5.28 -1.22
C GLY A 40 -10.54 -5.06 -2.42
N GLU A 41 -11.12 -4.84 -3.59
CA GLU A 41 -10.39 -4.49 -4.82
C GLU A 41 -9.52 -3.25 -4.62
N LYS A 42 -10.09 -2.17 -4.08
CA LYS A 42 -9.34 -0.93 -3.85
C LYS A 42 -8.18 -1.13 -2.88
N ALA A 43 -8.37 -1.93 -1.82
CA ALA A 43 -7.33 -2.21 -0.85
C ALA A 43 -6.19 -3.05 -1.44
N ALA A 44 -6.50 -4.03 -2.30
CA ALA A 44 -5.50 -4.81 -3.00
C ALA A 44 -4.55 -3.90 -3.82
N ASP A 45 -5.11 -2.98 -4.61
CA ASP A 45 -4.35 -1.99 -5.37
C ASP A 45 -3.46 -1.12 -4.48
N VAL A 46 -4.01 -0.62 -3.37
CA VAL A 46 -3.27 0.24 -2.42
C VAL A 46 -2.13 -0.52 -1.77
N ILE A 47 -2.35 -1.77 -1.34
CA ILE A 47 -1.34 -2.60 -0.69
C ILE A 47 -0.22 -2.95 -1.67
N LEU A 48 -0.56 -3.41 -2.87
CA LEU A 48 0.43 -3.75 -3.91
C LEU A 48 1.24 -2.53 -4.33
N SER A 49 0.59 -1.39 -4.54
CA SER A 49 1.27 -0.14 -4.90
C SER A 49 2.27 0.31 -3.83
N GLN A 50 1.93 0.14 -2.54
CA GLN A 50 2.85 0.46 -1.45
C GLN A 50 4.04 -0.49 -1.39
N ASN A 51 3.81 -1.78 -1.59
CA ASN A 51 4.89 -2.78 -1.63
C ASN A 51 5.84 -2.51 -2.80
N ASN A 52 5.32 -2.15 -3.97
CA ASN A 52 6.12 -1.80 -5.14
C ASN A 52 6.95 -0.53 -4.91
N LYS A 53 6.35 0.51 -4.29
CA LYS A 53 7.09 1.73 -3.90
C LYS A 53 8.21 1.42 -2.92
N ASN A 54 7.93 0.56 -1.92
CA ASN A 54 8.97 0.15 -0.98
C ASN A 54 10.11 -0.58 -1.71
N MET A 55 9.79 -1.50 -2.63
CA MET A 55 10.79 -2.20 -3.43
C MET A 55 11.63 -1.23 -4.28
N ALA A 56 11.00 -0.24 -4.91
CA ALA A 56 11.69 0.79 -5.69
C ALA A 56 12.63 1.64 -4.82
N LEU A 57 12.15 2.10 -3.65
CA LEU A 57 12.99 2.83 -2.69
C LEU A 57 14.17 1.98 -2.21
N THR A 58 13.95 0.70 -1.92
CA THR A 58 15.03 -0.20 -1.49
C THR A 58 16.07 -0.37 -2.58
N LYS A 59 15.65 -0.44 -3.86
CA LYS A 59 16.58 -0.49 -5.00
C LYS A 59 17.39 0.80 -5.13
N GLU A 60 16.75 1.97 -5.02
CA GLU A 60 17.45 3.27 -5.04
C GLU A 60 18.46 3.41 -3.89
N ILE A 61 18.11 2.93 -2.69
CA ILE A 61 18.99 2.99 -1.51
C ILE A 61 20.12 1.94 -1.58
N MET A 62 19.86 0.76 -2.15
CA MET A 62 20.83 -0.33 -2.26
C MET A 62 21.80 -0.18 -3.45
N LEU A 63 21.47 0.69 -4.42
CA LEU A 63 22.40 1.15 -5.46
C LEU A 63 23.38 2.16 -4.86
N VAL A 64 24.38 1.66 -4.11
CA VAL A 64 25.70 2.31 -4.11
C VAL A 64 26.18 2.30 -5.57
N PRO A 65 26.59 3.42 -6.17
CA PRO A 65 27.26 3.36 -7.45
C PRO A 65 28.55 2.59 -7.22
N THR A 66 28.60 1.34 -7.65
CA THR A 66 29.86 0.68 -7.97
C THR A 66 30.44 1.45 -9.16
N SER A 67 31.12 2.55 -8.87
CA SER A 67 32.01 3.18 -9.84
C SER A 67 33.06 2.14 -10.21
N ILE A 68 33.12 1.75 -11.48
CA ILE A 68 34.27 1.91 -12.38
C ILE A 68 33.77 1.32 -13.71
N ASP A 69 33.18 2.17 -14.55
CA ASP A 69 33.23 1.97 -15.99
C ASP A 69 34.18 3.05 -16.53
N ASP A 70 35.45 2.98 -16.09
CA ASP A 70 36.57 3.57 -16.81
C ASP A 70 36.98 2.58 -17.92
N GLU A 71 36.17 2.40 -18.96
CA GLU A 71 36.56 1.73 -20.21
C GLU A 71 35.71 2.21 -21.40
N ASP A 72 35.71 3.51 -21.64
CA ASP A 72 35.30 4.09 -22.95
C ASP A 72 36.12 5.35 -23.27
N ASN A 73 37.44 5.29 -23.05
CA ASN A 73 38.39 6.23 -23.63
C ASN A 73 39.50 5.48 -24.37
N LEU A 74 39.17 5.03 -25.59
CA LEU A 74 40.09 4.86 -26.72
C LEU A 74 39.32 4.74 -28.04
#